data_AF-A0A357QZE7-F1
#
_entry.id   AF-A0A357QZE7-F1
#
_cell.length_a   1.000
_cell.length_b   1.000
_cell.length_c   1.000
_cell.angle_alpha   90.00
_cell.angle_beta   90.00
_cell.angle_gamma   90.00
#
_symmetry.space_group_name_H-M   'P 1'
#
loop_
_entity.id
_entity.type
_entity.pdbx_description
1 polymer ?
#
loop_
_entity_poly.entity_id
_entity_poly.type
_entity_poly.pdbx_seq_one_letter_code
_entity_poly.pdbx_strand_id
1 'polypeptide(L)'
;VFVVDPQGKIRTILYYPLSMGRNFDEIKRIILALQKADKDHVATPADWRPGDDVIVPTAGSCGTAKERMEDTSGDIYCLDWFMCFKKESK
;
A
#
# COMPACT_ATOMS: atom_id res chain seq x y z
N VAL A 1 3.38 -17.74 -9.76
CA VAL A 1 3.72 -17.50 -8.33
C VAL A 1 2.44 -17.14 -7.63
N PHE A 2 2.09 -17.87 -6.57
CA PHE A 2 0.94 -17.55 -5.71
C PHE A 2 1.48 -17.07 -4.37
N VAL A 3 1.14 -15.85 -3.97
CA VAL A 3 1.42 -15.35 -2.62
C VAL A 3 0.17 -15.60 -1.80
N VAL A 4 0.30 -16.41 -0.74
CA VAL A 4 -0.80 -16.83 0.13
C VAL A 4 -0.52 -16.31 1.54
N ASP A 5 -1.51 -15.70 2.17
CA ASP A 5 -1.38 -15.18 3.53
C ASP A 5 -1.58 -16.26 4.61
N PRO A 6 -1.34 -15.97 5.90
CA PRO A 6 -1.54 -16.93 6.99
C PRO A 6 -2.99 -17.42 7.16
N GLN A 7 -3.97 -16.74 6.56
CA GLN A 7 -5.38 -17.16 6.55
C GLN A 7 -5.71 -18.07 5.35
N GLY A 8 -4.72 -18.43 4.53
CA GLY A 8 -4.90 -19.26 3.35
C GLY A 8 -5.53 -18.51 2.16
N LYS A 9 -5.58 -17.18 2.18
CA LYS A 9 -6.13 -16.38 1.07
C LYS A 9 -5.03 -16.06 0.06
N ILE A 10 -5.35 -16.21 -1.23
CA ILE A 10 -4.45 -15.79 -2.32
C ILE A 10 -4.46 -14.26 -2.39
N ARG A 11 -3.30 -13.64 -2.21
CA ARG A 11 -3.11 -12.17 -2.21
C ARG A 11 -2.52 -11.64 -3.49
N THR A 12 -1.75 -12.45 -4.22
CA THR A 12 -1.16 -12.05 -5.50
C THR A 12 -0.92 -13.28 -6.37
N ILE A 13 -1.15 -13.14 -7.67
CA ILE A 13 -0.88 -14.17 -8.67
C ILE A 13 -0.02 -13.56 -9.78
N LEU A 14 1.15 -14.15 -10.03
CA LEU A 14 2.03 -13.77 -11.13
C LEU A 14 2.19 -14.93 -12.11
N TYR A 15 1.97 -14.68 -13.40
CA TYR A 15 2.20 -15.63 -14.48
C TYR A 15 3.33 -15.12 -15.39
N TYR A 16 4.38 -15.92 -15.51
CA TYR A 16 5.52 -15.64 -16.40
C TYR A 16 5.56 -16.72 -17.49
N PRO A 17 5.89 -16.38 -18.75
CA PRO A 17 6.11 -17.38 -19.78
C PRO A 17 7.41 -18.17 -19.53
N LEU A 18 7.53 -19.34 -20.15
CA LEU A 18 8.72 -20.20 -20.01
C LEU A 18 10.02 -19.52 -20.46
N SER A 19 9.93 -18.55 -21.39
CA SER A 19 11.06 -17.82 -21.96
C SER A 19 11.61 -16.71 -21.05
N MET A 20 10.97 -16.41 -19.92
CA MET A 20 11.31 -15.25 -19.09
C MET A 20 11.57 -15.63 -17.63
N GLY A 21 12.76 -15.26 -17.15
CA GLY A 21 13.11 -15.37 -15.73
C GLY A 21 12.25 -14.45 -14.85
N ARG A 22 11.97 -14.89 -13.63
CA ARG A 22 11.25 -14.09 -12.62
C ARG A 22 12.19 -13.10 -11.95
N ASN A 23 11.66 -11.94 -11.56
CA ASN A 23 12.38 -11.00 -10.70
C ASN A 23 12.09 -11.31 -9.22
N PHE A 24 13.09 -11.80 -8.49
CA PHE A 24 12.94 -12.15 -7.07
C PHE A 24 12.86 -10.92 -6.16
N ASP A 25 13.48 -9.80 -6.53
CA ASP A 25 13.38 -8.55 -5.77
C ASP A 25 11.93 -8.05 -5.76
N GLU A 26 11.21 -8.20 -6.87
CA GLU A 26 9.79 -7.84 -6.93
C GLU A 26 8.93 -8.78 -6.09
N ILE A 27 9.21 -10.08 -6.10
CA ILE A 27 8.49 -11.03 -5.24
C ILE A 27 8.68 -10.67 -3.77
N LYS A 28 9.91 -10.32 -3.37
CA LYS A 28 10.20 -9.84 -2.00
C LYS A 28 9.47 -8.53 -1.69
N ARG A 29 9.48 -7.57 -2.61
CA ARG A 29 8.79 -6.28 -2.46
C ARG A 29 7.28 -6.46 -2.28
N ILE A 30 6.65 -7.35 -3.06
CA ILE A 30 5.22 -7.69 -2.93
C ILE A 30 4.92 -8.21 -1.53
N ILE A 31 5.73 -9.14 -1.00
CA ILE A 31 5.52 -9.69 0.35
C ILE A 31 5.62 -8.58 1.41
N LEU A 32 6.64 -7.72 1.33
CA LEU A 32 6.82 -6.62 2.26
C LEU A 32 5.67 -5.60 2.18
N ALA A 33 5.21 -5.28 0.98
CA ALA A 33 4.09 -4.38 0.75
C ALA A 33 2.78 -4.94 1.33
N LEU A 34 2.49 -6.23 1.09
CA LEU A 34 1.32 -6.90 1.66
C LEU A 34 1.36 -6.92 3.20
N GLN A 35 2.53 -7.22 3.79
CA GLN A 35 2.70 -7.20 5.23
C GLN A 35 2.54 -5.80 5.82
N LYS A 36 3.08 -4.76 5.16
CA LYS A 36 2.93 -3.36 5.56
C LYS A 36 1.46 -2.92 5.49
N ALA A 37 0.78 -3.25 4.39
CA ALA A 37 -0.63 -2.93 4.18
C ALA A 37 -1.52 -3.56 5.26
N ASP A 38 -1.31 -4.84 5.57
CA ASP A 38 -2.08 -5.56 6.59
C ASP A 38 -1.78 -5.04 8.01
N LYS A 39 -0.53 -4.73 8.32
CA LYS A 39 -0.13 -4.26 9.65
C LYS A 39 -0.66 -2.86 9.94
N ASP A 40 -0.44 -1.93 9.01
CA ASP A 40 -0.67 -0.51 9.26
C ASP A 40 -2.00 -0.02 8.67
N HIS A 41 -2.76 -0.91 8.01
CA HIS A 41 -4.05 -0.61 7.38
C HIS A 41 -3.93 0.52 6.34
N VAL A 42 -2.88 0.45 5.52
CA VAL A 42 -2.54 1.44 4.48
C VAL A 42 -2.46 0.78 3.11
N ALA A 43 -2.46 1.60 2.06
CA ALA A 43 -2.12 1.15 0.71
C ALA A 43 -0.70 1.59 0.34
N THR A 44 0.00 0.77 -0.44
CA THR A 44 1.33 1.12 -0.96
C THR A 44 1.19 1.72 -2.37
N PRO A 45 1.79 2.90 -2.66
CA PRO A 45 1.77 3.48 -4.00
C PRO A 45 2.51 2.64 -5.05
N ALA A 46 2.41 3.06 -6.31
CA ALA A 46 3.23 2.51 -7.38
C ALA A 46 4.72 2.60 -7.03
N ASP A 47 5.48 1.55 -7.40
CA ASP A 47 6.93 1.43 -7.15
C ASP A 47 7.38 1.53 -5.68
N TRP A 48 6.44 1.49 -4.72
CA TRP A 48 6.71 1.62 -3.29
C TRP A 48 7.78 0.64 -2.80
N ARG A 49 8.71 1.15 -1.99
CA ARG A 49 9.72 0.40 -1.26
C ARG A 49 9.62 0.69 0.25
N PRO A 50 10.17 -0.20 1.10
CA PRO A 50 10.23 0.06 2.53
C PRO A 50 10.89 1.41 2.83
N GLY A 51 10.19 2.26 3.59
CA GLY A 51 10.62 3.62 3.93
C GLY A 51 10.02 4.72 3.04
N ASP A 52 9.33 4.36 1.96
CA ASP A 52 8.54 5.32 1.17
C ASP A 52 7.17 5.56 1.82
N ASP A 53 6.60 6.72 1.53
CA ASP A 53 5.29 7.16 2.02
C ASP A 53 4.18 6.20 1.58
N VAL A 54 3.18 6.04 2.45
CA VAL A 54 2.05 5.14 2.25
C VAL A 54 0.76 5.92 2.06
N ILE A 55 -0.19 5.35 1.33
CA ILE A 55 -1.49 5.95 1.07
C ILE A 55 -2.46 5.59 2.21
N VAL A 56 -3.11 6.60 2.77
CA VAL A 56 -4.20 6.41 3.72
C VAL A 56 -5.44 5.93 2.96
N PRO A 57 -6.16 4.88 3.41
CA PRO A 57 -7.37 4.39 2.74
C PRO A 57 -8.36 5.52 2.47
N THR A 58 -9.14 5.48 1.39
CA THR A 58 -10.01 6.60 0.99
C THR A 58 -11.17 6.86 1.96
N ALA A 59 -11.74 8.07 1.92
CA ALA A 59 -12.90 8.42 2.74
C ALA A 59 -14.16 7.82 2.10
N GLY A 60 -14.89 6.99 2.84
CA GLY A 60 -16.12 6.36 2.37
C GLY A 60 -17.36 7.25 2.45
N SER A 61 -17.26 8.46 3.02
CA SER A 61 -18.38 9.37 3.22
C SER A 61 -17.95 10.84 3.15
N CYS A 62 -18.89 11.74 2.85
CA CYS A 62 -18.63 13.18 2.80
C CYS A 62 -18.15 13.76 4.15
N GLY A 63 -18.64 13.22 5.28
CA GLY A 63 -18.22 13.64 6.61
C GLY A 63 -16.74 13.34 6.85
N THR A 64 -16.34 12.09 6.60
CA THR A 64 -14.94 11.65 6.71
C THR A 64 -14.02 12.39 5.74
N ALA A 65 -14.51 12.72 4.53
CA ALA A 65 -13.74 13.50 3.57
C ALA A 65 -13.47 14.92 4.08
N LYS A 66 -14.49 15.56 4.69
CA LYS A 66 -14.35 16.89 5.30
C LYS A 66 -13.38 16.87 6.48
N GLU A 67 -13.54 15.91 7.40
CA GLU A 67 -12.63 15.74 8.54
C GLU A 67 -11.17 15.61 8.11
N ARG A 68 -10.88 14.84 7.05
CA ARG A 68 -9.50 14.71 6.52
C ARG A 68 -8.92 15.98 5.95
N MET A 69 -9.74 16.80 5.32
CA MET A 69 -9.29 18.07 4.75
C MET A 69 -9.08 19.13 5.84
N GLU A 70 -9.80 19.01 6.96
CA GLU A 70 -9.66 19.88 8.13
C GLU A 70 -8.51 19.42 9.05
N ASP A 71 -8.25 18.11 9.11
CA ASP A 71 -7.20 17.52 9.94
C ASP A 71 -5.81 17.74 9.31
N THR A 72 -5.07 18.71 9.85
CA THR A 72 -3.69 19.02 9.45
C THR A 72 -2.69 18.32 10.39
N SER A 73 -2.90 17.03 10.66
CA SER A 73 -1.94 16.22 11.42
C SER A 73 -0.62 16.13 10.63
N GLY A 74 0.49 16.57 11.24
CA GLY A 74 1.73 16.93 10.52
C GLY A 74 2.42 15.82 9.71
N ASP A 75 2.07 14.57 9.95
CA ASP A 75 2.61 13.40 9.24
C ASP A 75 1.79 13.02 7.99
N ILE A 76 0.57 13.56 7.84
CA ILE A 76 -0.31 13.30 6.71
C ILE A 76 -0.35 14.52 5.80
N TYR A 77 -0.18 14.28 4.50
CA TYR A 77 -0.38 15.31 3.48
C TYR A 77 -1.34 14.82 2.41
N CYS A 78 -2.29 15.67 2.03
CA CYS A 78 -3.32 15.34 1.05
C CYS A 78 -3.08 16.16 -0.23
N LEU A 79 -3.11 15.48 -1.36
CA LEU A 79 -3.19 16.13 -2.68
C LEU A 79 -4.64 16.50 -3.00
N ASP A 80 -5.57 15.68 -2.55
CA ASP A 80 -7.01 15.89 -2.62
C ASP A 80 -7.70 15.05 -1.53
N TRP A 81 -9.01 15.23 -1.32
CA TRP A 81 -9.78 14.55 -0.26
C TRP A 81 -9.74 13.02 -0.35
N PHE A 82 -9.55 12.48 -1.55
CA PHE A 82 -9.45 11.04 -1.81
C PHE A 82 -8.01 10.53 -1.83
N MET A 83 -7.00 11.42 -1.83
CA MET A 83 -5.60 11.07 -2.02
C MET A 83 -4.73 11.72 -0.96
N CYS A 84 -4.57 11.00 0.15
CA CYS A 84 -3.73 11.39 1.27
C CYS A 84 -2.62 10.37 1.50
N PHE A 85 -1.46 10.88 1.85
CA PHE A 85 -0.26 10.12 2.15
C PHE A 85 0.13 10.33 3.60
N LYS A 86 0.64 9.28 4.23
CA LYS A 86 1.28 9.31 5.53
C LYS A 86 2.78 9.15 5.32
N LYS A 87 3.56 10.08 5.85
CA LYS A 87 5.02 10.03 5.84
C LYS A 87 5.52 8.91 6.74
N GLU A 88 6.43 8.10 6.24
CA GLU A 88 7.14 7.11 7.06
C GLU A 88 8.40 7.74 7.64
N SER A 89 8.57 7.69 8.97
CA SER A 89 9.82 8.15 9.59
C SER A 89 10.92 7.12 9.31
N LYS A 90 12.03 7.59 8.74
CA LYS A 90 13.24 6.78 8.52
C LYS A 90 13.94 6.41 9.83
#